data_AF-A0A6N8X7Z5-F1
#
_entry.id   AF-A0A6N8X7Z5-F1
#
_cell.length_a   1.000
_cell.length_b   1.000
_cell.length_c   1.000
_cell.angle_alpha   90.00
_cell.angle_beta   90.00
_cell.angle_gamma   90.00
#
_symmetry.space_group_name_H-M   'P 1'
#
loop_
_entity.id
_entity.type
_entity.pdbx_description
1 polymer ?
#
loop_
_entity_poly.entity_id
_entity_poly.type
_entity_poly.pdbx_seq_one_letter_code
_entity_poly.pdbx_strand_id
1 'polypeptide(L)'
;MQIFVLGMHRSGTSAIARILNLMGAYFGGEQVSTGRSDQNEKGFWERRDVRDLNDDLLFSSRCDWDCVADFDLNALPAETKAAYVDRAADIVLNMDAHRPWFVKEPRLCLLFPIWRQALENPFCIHVLRNPLEVAHSLRTRNGIPIRTGLALWEIYSLHALNASTGLRRVVVSYEDLMERPPVVVRRLHSVLVEQGGYGLRVPSADELNQFLDDALYRHRKTKRSLRSVATTHQWQLYEALLGDSDILQTSPPAPSRAALEILRRYEKTVDVGDRIARSRQVRQRRGPEGGATQLKLRNLELEHARSLLKAASQRLDEAERETRQLRQAEIETRATIARSEQKAEDLVAELDRARKIATGLAEERSTLRDVNADLEKDRALLEEANANLNEDVAKVRLERSVLEQAKAQLEAAQIDAR
;
A
#
# COMPACT_ATOMS: atom_id res chain seq x y z
N MET A 1 10.85 2.51 8.51
CA MET A 1 11.85 3.59 8.34
C MET A 1 11.80 4.52 9.56
N GLN A 2 12.96 4.90 10.10
CA GLN A 2 13.10 5.79 11.26
C GLN A 2 13.71 7.13 10.79
N ILE A 3 12.96 8.23 10.79
CA ILE A 3 13.37 9.50 10.16
C ILE A 3 13.72 10.53 11.23
N PHE A 4 14.88 11.17 11.12
CA PHE A 4 15.33 12.19 12.06
C PHE A 4 15.53 13.53 11.36
N VAL A 5 14.81 14.56 11.78
CA VAL A 5 14.93 15.92 11.24
C VAL A 5 15.92 16.69 12.09
N LEU A 6 17.12 16.89 11.55
CA LEU A 6 18.24 17.58 12.19
C LEU A 6 18.37 18.99 11.62
N GLY A 7 18.51 19.96 12.49
CA GLY A 7 18.74 21.34 12.10
C GLY A 7 18.58 22.28 13.28
N MET A 8 19.36 23.36 13.26
CA MET A 8 19.30 24.39 14.29
C MET A 8 17.86 24.90 14.49
N HIS A 9 17.54 25.33 15.72
CA HIS A 9 16.29 26.03 15.98
C HIS A 9 16.10 27.15 14.96
N ARG A 10 14.85 27.33 14.49
CA ARG A 10 14.47 28.38 13.52
C ARG A 10 14.98 28.17 12.08
N SER A 11 15.65 27.06 11.77
CA SER A 11 16.01 26.69 10.39
C SER A 11 14.85 26.20 9.53
N GLY A 12 13.62 26.12 10.06
CA GLY A 12 12.46 25.60 9.33
C GLY A 12 12.22 24.10 9.49
N THR A 13 12.86 23.47 10.49
CA THR A 13 12.68 22.04 10.82
C THR A 13 11.21 21.65 11.08
N SER A 14 10.39 22.57 11.59
CA SER A 14 8.94 22.33 11.75
C SER A 14 8.19 22.23 10.41
N ALA A 15 8.65 22.90 9.35
CA ALA A 15 8.03 22.80 8.03
C ALA A 15 8.27 21.42 7.42
N ILE A 16 9.51 20.92 7.54
CA ILE A 16 9.87 19.55 7.14
C ILE A 16 9.10 18.52 7.95
N ALA A 17 9.01 18.68 9.27
CA ALA A 17 8.22 17.80 10.12
C ALA A 17 6.74 17.73 9.69
N ARG A 18 6.13 18.87 9.36
CA ARG A 18 4.76 18.88 8.83
C ARG A 18 4.65 18.17 7.48
N ILE A 19 5.61 18.39 6.59
CA ILE A 19 5.64 17.73 5.28
C ILE A 19 5.74 16.21 5.45
N LEU A 20 6.62 15.72 6.34
CA LEU A 20 6.72 14.29 6.66
C LEU A 20 5.40 13.73 7.20
N ASN A 21 4.73 14.48 8.07
CA ASN A 21 3.41 14.10 8.55
C ASN A 21 2.36 14.04 7.41
N LEU A 22 2.35 15.02 6.51
CA LEU A 22 1.49 14.99 5.32
C LEU A 22 1.83 13.82 4.39
N MET A 23 3.12 13.46 4.27
CA MET A 23 3.56 12.27 3.53
C MET A 23 3.09 10.96 4.18
N GLY A 24 2.55 10.99 5.41
CA GLY A 24 2.08 9.82 6.14
C GLY A 24 3.08 9.25 7.14
N ALA A 25 4.21 9.91 7.38
CA ALA A 25 5.13 9.49 8.43
C ALA A 25 4.52 9.79 9.81
N TYR A 26 4.53 8.81 10.70
CA TYR A 26 3.97 8.91 12.03
C TYR A 26 4.81 9.82 12.94
N PHE A 27 4.15 10.74 13.65
CA PHE A 27 4.79 11.65 14.61
C PHE A 27 4.62 11.19 16.07
N GLY A 28 3.49 10.56 16.38
CA GLY A 28 2.99 10.32 17.73
C GLY A 28 1.50 10.66 17.85
N GLY A 29 0.84 10.13 18.88
CA GLY A 29 -0.55 10.50 19.21
C GLY A 29 -0.69 11.98 19.61
N GLU A 30 -1.90 12.51 19.54
CA GLU A 30 -2.21 13.96 19.72
C GLU A 30 -1.65 14.55 21.03
N GLN A 31 -1.57 13.75 22.09
CA GLN A 31 -1.10 14.13 23.43
C GLN A 31 0.42 14.25 23.55
N VAL A 32 1.18 13.67 22.61
CA VAL A 32 2.65 13.64 22.62
C VAL A 32 3.23 14.96 22.10
N SER A 33 2.43 15.72 21.36
CA SER A 33 2.81 17.06 20.92
C SER A 33 3.00 18.01 22.11
N THR A 34 3.93 18.93 21.95
CA THR A 34 4.25 19.92 22.97
C THR A 34 3.31 21.12 22.97
N GLY A 35 2.23 21.01 22.18
CA GLY A 35 1.10 21.92 22.18
C GLY A 35 1.32 23.15 21.30
N ARG A 36 0.22 23.91 21.16
CA ARG A 36 0.20 25.27 20.60
C ARG A 36 0.85 26.23 21.61
N SER A 37 1.55 27.24 21.11
CA SER A 37 2.05 28.36 21.94
C SER A 37 1.76 29.65 21.21
N ASP A 38 1.79 30.77 21.93
CA ASP A 38 1.63 32.13 21.37
C ASP A 38 2.62 32.43 20.23
N GLN A 39 3.71 31.66 20.13
CA GLN A 39 4.76 31.80 19.11
C GLN A 39 4.60 30.86 17.90
N ASN A 40 3.66 29.92 17.97
CA ASN A 40 3.33 28.98 16.90
C ASN A 40 1.89 28.47 17.06
N GLU A 41 0.96 29.20 16.47
CA GLU A 41 -0.48 28.90 16.46
C GLU A 41 -0.81 27.53 15.82
N LYS A 42 0.10 26.93 15.06
CA LYS A 42 -0.07 25.60 14.45
C LYS A 42 0.53 24.45 15.29
N GLY A 43 1.15 24.75 16.44
CA GLY A 43 1.76 23.76 17.33
C GLY A 43 3.18 23.35 16.93
N PHE A 44 4.01 23.00 17.90
CA PHE A 44 5.36 22.49 17.62
C PHE A 44 5.32 20.99 17.26
N TRP A 45 5.91 20.63 16.12
CA TRP A 45 6.20 19.25 15.76
C TRP A 45 7.40 18.69 16.54
N GLU A 46 7.40 18.89 17.86
CA GLU A 46 8.38 18.34 18.80
C GLU A 46 7.63 17.50 19.81
N ARG A 47 8.09 16.27 19.99
CA ARG A 47 7.52 15.35 20.97
C ARG A 47 7.98 15.71 22.37
N ARG A 48 7.06 15.65 23.33
CA ARG A 48 7.32 16.04 24.72
C ARG A 48 8.28 15.08 25.41
N ASP A 49 8.05 13.79 25.26
CA ASP A 49 8.90 12.72 25.79
C ASP A 49 10.36 12.83 25.30
N VAL A 50 10.55 13.07 23.99
CA VAL A 50 11.87 13.30 23.39
C VAL A 50 12.53 14.56 23.93
N ARG A 51 11.79 15.68 24.01
CA ARG A 51 12.37 16.92 24.54
C ARG A 51 12.75 16.78 26.00
N ASP A 52 11.87 16.18 26.81
CA ASP A 52 12.12 16.03 28.24
C ASP A 52 13.34 15.14 28.49
N LEU A 53 13.46 14.04 27.74
CA LEU A 53 14.66 13.19 27.75
C LEU A 53 15.93 13.96 27.35
N ASN A 54 15.88 14.74 26.25
CA ASN A 54 17.01 15.53 25.77
C ASN A 54 17.45 16.61 26.77
N ASP A 55 16.48 17.31 27.36
CA ASP A 55 16.73 18.31 28.39
C ASP A 55 17.32 17.68 29.65
N ASP A 56 16.81 16.53 30.12
CA ASP A 56 17.37 15.84 31.30
C ASP A 56 18.88 15.59 31.15
N LEU A 57 19.31 15.16 29.95
CA LEU A 57 20.71 14.90 29.66
C LEU A 57 21.54 16.18 29.60
N LEU A 58 21.08 17.22 28.88
CA LEU A 58 21.79 18.52 28.83
C LEU A 58 21.89 19.16 30.23
N PHE A 59 20.82 19.10 31.01
CA PHE A 59 20.78 19.65 32.35
C PHE A 59 21.74 18.92 33.31
N SER A 60 22.02 17.64 33.08
CA SER A 60 23.03 16.89 33.85
C SER A 60 24.44 17.47 33.66
N SER A 61 24.71 18.13 32.53
CA SER A 61 25.95 18.85 32.23
C SER A 61 25.88 20.35 32.51
N ARG A 62 24.82 20.84 33.19
CA ARG A 62 24.55 22.29 33.36
C ARG A 62 24.48 23.06 32.04
N CYS A 63 24.06 22.39 30.96
CA CYS A 63 23.83 22.99 29.65
C CYS A 63 22.32 23.19 29.42
N ASP A 64 21.98 24.08 28.50
CA ASP A 64 20.63 24.25 27.94
C ASP A 64 20.78 24.41 26.41
N TRP A 65 19.69 24.47 25.64
CA TRP A 65 19.76 24.47 24.17
C TRP A 65 20.58 25.63 23.56
N ASP A 66 20.65 26.78 24.21
CA ASP A 66 21.45 27.95 23.81
C ASP A 66 22.72 28.14 24.65
N CYS A 67 23.02 27.20 25.55
CA CYS A 67 24.19 27.19 26.42
C CYS A 67 24.91 25.84 26.31
N VAL A 68 25.70 25.68 25.25
CA VAL A 68 26.26 24.39 24.79
C VAL A 68 27.76 24.46 24.47
N ALA A 69 28.44 25.59 24.74
CA ALA A 69 29.83 25.78 24.33
C ALA A 69 30.79 24.72 24.91
N ASP A 70 30.50 24.24 26.12
CA ASP A 70 31.29 23.23 26.83
C ASP A 70 30.54 21.89 26.98
N PHE A 71 29.48 21.66 26.19
CA PHE A 71 28.79 20.38 26.19
C PHE A 71 29.62 19.32 25.46
N ASP A 72 30.04 18.28 26.18
CA ASP A 72 30.68 17.09 25.63
C ASP A 72 29.92 15.81 26.05
N LEU A 73 29.32 15.14 25.06
CA LEU A 73 28.61 13.89 25.26
C LEU A 73 29.54 12.76 25.73
N ASN A 74 30.82 12.77 25.31
CA ASN A 74 31.76 11.71 25.67
C ASN A 74 32.18 11.77 27.14
N ALA A 75 32.24 12.98 27.70
CA ALA A 75 32.58 13.23 29.09
C ALA A 75 31.51 12.80 30.10
N LEU A 76 30.30 12.42 29.64
CA LEU A 76 29.24 11.94 30.50
C LEU A 76 29.56 10.55 31.11
N PRO A 77 29.15 10.28 32.36
CA PRO A 77 29.26 8.97 32.98
C PRO A 77 28.59 7.86 32.15
N ALA A 78 29.16 6.65 32.19
CA ALA A 78 28.65 5.51 31.40
C ALA A 78 27.22 5.14 31.81
N GLU A 79 26.92 5.23 33.10
CA GLU A 79 25.62 4.91 33.70
C GLU A 79 24.56 5.91 33.23
N THR A 80 24.90 7.20 33.17
CA THR A 80 24.01 8.25 32.64
C THR A 80 23.71 7.99 31.17
N LYS A 81 24.71 7.58 30.38
CA LYS A 81 24.52 7.25 28.97
C LYS A 81 23.66 6.00 28.79
N ALA A 82 23.90 4.94 29.55
CA ALA A 82 23.11 3.71 29.49
C ALA A 82 21.64 3.98 29.84
N ALA A 83 21.36 4.67 30.96
CA ALA A 83 20.00 5.03 31.36
C ALA A 83 19.27 5.90 30.33
N TYR A 84 20.00 6.75 29.61
CA TYR A 84 19.45 7.52 28.51
C TYR A 84 19.08 6.63 27.31
N VAL A 85 19.96 5.70 26.93
CA VAL A 85 19.72 4.76 25.82
C VAL A 85 18.51 3.88 26.12
N ASP A 86 18.34 3.39 27.35
CA ASP A 86 17.17 2.60 27.74
C ASP A 86 15.86 3.39 27.54
N ARG A 87 15.82 4.65 28.02
CA ARG A 87 14.66 5.53 27.83
C ARG A 87 14.41 5.89 26.37
N ALA A 88 15.47 6.07 25.58
CA ALA A 88 15.35 6.31 24.14
C ALA A 88 14.81 5.07 23.42
N ALA A 89 15.26 3.87 23.80
CA ALA A 89 14.79 2.60 23.25
C ALA A 89 13.30 2.37 23.51
N ASP A 90 12.79 2.74 24.69
CA ASP A 90 11.35 2.70 24.98
C ASP A 90 10.54 3.60 24.04
N ILE A 91 11.04 4.81 23.76
CA ILE A 91 10.39 5.72 22.80
C ILE A 91 10.42 5.12 21.38
N VAL A 92 11.57 4.58 20.97
CA VAL A 92 11.76 3.96 19.65
C VAL A 92 10.85 2.76 19.47
N LEU A 93 10.75 1.88 20.46
CA LEU A 93 9.89 0.68 20.41
C LEU A 93 8.43 1.05 20.21
N ASN A 94 7.94 2.06 20.94
CA ASN A 94 6.56 2.56 20.77
C ASN A 94 6.33 3.17 19.39
N MET A 95 7.35 3.80 18.82
CA MET A 95 7.27 4.39 17.48
C MET A 95 7.35 3.35 16.38
N ASP A 96 8.12 2.28 16.58
CA ASP A 96 8.35 1.24 15.57
C ASP A 96 7.09 0.46 15.19
N ALA A 97 6.08 0.42 16.07
CA ALA A 97 4.74 -0.09 15.75
C ALA A 97 4.03 0.70 14.64
N HIS A 98 4.51 1.90 14.28
CA HIS A 98 3.87 2.83 13.35
C HIS A 98 4.81 3.28 12.21
N ARG A 99 5.77 2.45 11.81
CA ARG A 99 6.70 2.77 10.71
C ARG A 99 5.94 3.07 9.39
N PRO A 100 6.39 4.05 8.57
CA PRO A 100 7.50 4.96 8.82
C PRO A 100 7.13 6.06 9.84
N TRP A 101 8.08 6.43 10.69
CA TRP A 101 7.88 7.49 11.68
C TRP A 101 9.02 8.51 11.64
N PHE A 102 8.78 9.70 12.20
CA PHE A 102 9.81 10.72 12.33
C PHE A 102 9.89 11.33 13.73
N VAL A 103 11.10 11.75 14.10
CA VAL A 103 11.35 12.60 15.26
C VAL A 103 12.03 13.88 14.80
N LYS A 104 11.50 14.99 15.29
CA LYS A 104 12.10 16.32 15.16
C LYS A 104 12.27 16.90 16.55
N GLU A 105 13.50 17.24 16.91
CA GLU A 105 13.84 18.01 18.09
C GLU A 105 15.23 18.61 17.87
N PRO A 106 15.40 19.94 17.87
CA PRO A 106 16.68 20.54 17.45
C PRO A 106 17.91 20.12 18.25
N ARG A 107 17.79 19.76 19.55
CA ARG A 107 18.94 19.28 20.36
C ARG A 107 19.43 17.91 19.91
N LEU A 108 18.67 17.19 19.09
CA LEU A 108 19.18 15.98 18.41
C LEU A 108 20.40 16.29 17.55
N CYS A 109 20.60 17.53 17.06
CA CYS A 109 21.89 17.90 16.46
C CYS A 109 23.09 17.57 17.35
N LEU A 110 22.94 17.68 18.67
CA LEU A 110 23.97 17.42 19.68
C LEU A 110 23.89 15.98 20.22
N LEU A 111 22.65 15.49 20.42
CA LEU A 111 22.37 14.24 21.15
C LEU A 111 22.10 13.04 20.25
N PHE A 112 22.08 13.20 18.93
CA PHE A 112 21.86 12.10 18.01
C PHE A 112 22.88 10.94 18.14
N PRO A 113 24.17 11.13 18.49
CA PRO A 113 25.09 10.01 18.64
C PRO A 113 24.68 9.01 19.74
N ILE A 114 24.06 9.48 20.82
CA ILE A 114 23.54 8.59 21.87
C ILE A 114 22.19 7.99 21.49
N TRP A 115 21.30 8.77 20.84
CA TRP A 115 20.05 8.23 20.27
C TRP A 115 20.29 7.11 19.27
N ARG A 116 21.32 7.24 18.42
CA ARG A 116 21.69 6.25 17.40
C ARG A 116 21.89 4.86 17.96
N GLN A 117 22.28 4.71 19.23
CA GLN A 117 22.49 3.42 19.88
C GLN A 117 21.18 2.65 20.07
N ALA A 118 20.04 3.34 20.10
CA ALA A 118 18.70 2.74 20.18
C ALA A 118 18.03 2.56 18.80
N LEU A 119 18.71 2.86 17.69
CA LEU A 119 18.15 2.88 16.34
C LEU A 119 18.71 1.75 15.47
N GLU A 120 17.90 1.21 14.56
CA GLU A 120 18.32 0.14 13.65
C GLU A 120 18.98 0.71 12.40
N ASN A 121 18.24 1.52 11.64
CA ASN A 121 18.71 2.07 10.37
C ASN A 121 18.08 3.45 10.11
N PRO A 122 18.50 4.48 10.85
CA PRO A 122 17.91 5.80 10.77
C PRO A 122 18.28 6.53 9.48
N PHE A 123 17.37 7.40 9.04
CA PHE A 123 17.56 8.32 7.92
C PHE A 123 17.54 9.76 8.42
N CYS A 124 18.60 10.53 8.14
CA CYS A 124 18.76 11.90 8.64
C CYS A 124 18.41 12.95 7.58
N ILE A 125 17.50 13.86 7.90
CA ILE A 125 17.20 15.03 7.07
C ILE A 125 17.84 16.26 7.72
N HIS A 126 18.82 16.86 7.06
CA HIS A 126 19.45 18.12 7.47
C HIS A 126 18.68 19.30 6.90
N VAL A 127 18.15 20.17 7.76
CA VAL A 127 17.39 21.33 7.32
C VAL A 127 18.30 22.55 7.31
N LEU A 128 18.63 23.01 6.11
CA LEU A 128 19.50 24.16 5.88
C LEU A 128 18.67 25.42 5.69
N ARG A 129 19.06 26.48 6.38
CA ARG A 129 18.56 27.83 6.15
C ARG A 129 19.73 28.80 6.26
N ASN A 130 19.65 29.93 5.56
CA ASN A 130 20.66 30.97 5.64
C ASN A 130 20.93 31.34 7.12
N PRO A 131 22.18 31.22 7.61
CA PRO A 131 22.55 31.42 9.01
C PRO A 131 22.14 32.77 9.57
N LEU A 132 22.17 33.82 8.73
CA LEU A 132 21.81 35.17 9.15
C LEU A 132 20.31 35.29 9.42
N GLU A 133 19.49 34.56 8.67
CA GLU A 133 18.04 34.51 8.93
C GLU A 133 17.72 33.76 10.21
N VAL A 134 18.42 32.65 10.46
CA VAL A 134 18.33 31.90 11.70
C VAL A 134 18.69 32.80 12.88
N ALA A 135 19.83 33.51 12.79
CA ALA A 135 20.27 34.45 13.82
C ALA A 135 19.27 35.60 14.05
N HIS A 136 18.70 36.18 13.00
CA HIS A 136 17.64 37.18 13.14
C HIS A 136 16.38 36.61 13.79
N SER A 137 15.97 35.40 13.42
CA SER A 137 14.81 34.76 14.03
C SER A 137 15.02 34.47 15.51
N LEU A 138 16.23 34.04 15.90
CA LEU A 138 16.63 33.84 17.30
C LEU A 138 16.65 35.17 18.07
N ARG A 139 17.14 36.26 17.44
CA ARG A 139 17.08 37.60 18.05
C ARG A 139 15.65 38.05 18.31
N THR A 140 14.77 37.92 17.33
CA THR A 140 13.36 38.30 17.46
C THR A 140 12.67 37.46 18.54
N ARG A 141 12.96 36.16 18.62
CA ARG A 141 12.29 35.25 19.57
C ARG A 141 12.83 35.36 21.00
N ASN A 142 14.16 35.45 21.16
CA ASN A 142 14.83 35.26 22.45
C ASN A 142 15.71 36.44 22.87
N GLY A 143 15.85 37.47 22.04
CA GLY A 143 16.83 38.53 22.26
C GLY A 143 18.28 38.09 22.04
N ILE A 144 18.52 36.90 21.47
CA ILE A 144 19.88 36.40 21.23
C ILE A 144 20.62 37.31 20.23
N PRO A 145 21.84 37.79 20.55
CA PRO A 145 22.62 38.61 19.63
C PRO A 145 22.93 37.89 18.31
N ILE A 146 23.02 38.64 17.20
CA ILE A 146 23.23 38.05 15.86
C ILE A 146 24.50 37.18 15.80
N ARG A 147 25.61 37.65 16.38
CA ARG A 147 26.87 36.88 16.40
C ARG A 147 26.73 35.57 17.20
N THR A 148 26.00 35.59 18.31
CA THR A 148 25.67 34.39 19.10
C THR A 148 24.78 33.45 18.29
N GLY A 149 23.78 33.97 17.59
CA GLY A 149 22.92 33.16 16.71
C GLY A 149 23.69 32.48 15.57
N LEU A 150 24.66 33.16 14.97
CA LEU A 150 25.56 32.59 13.96
C LEU A 150 26.47 31.49 14.55
N ALA A 151 27.00 31.72 15.76
CA ALA A 151 27.80 30.73 16.47
C ALA A 151 26.98 29.48 16.83
N LEU A 152 25.75 29.64 17.33
CA LEU A 152 24.84 28.51 17.58
C LEU A 152 24.54 27.74 16.30
N TRP A 153 24.26 28.44 15.19
CA TRP A 153 24.02 27.79 13.90
C TRP A 153 25.21 26.93 13.45
N GLU A 154 26.44 27.44 13.60
CA GLU A 154 27.66 26.71 13.29
C GLU A 154 27.80 25.44 14.13
N ILE A 155 27.71 25.55 15.46
CA ILE A 155 27.84 24.41 16.37
C ILE A 155 26.79 23.35 16.07
N TYR A 156 25.52 23.73 16.00
CA TYR A 156 24.45 22.76 15.75
C TYR A 156 24.60 22.07 14.40
N SER A 157 24.99 22.80 13.35
CA SER A 157 25.17 22.22 12.01
C SER A 157 26.35 21.25 11.97
N LEU A 158 27.50 21.61 12.56
CA LEU A 158 28.68 20.73 12.60
C LEU A 158 28.43 19.48 13.46
N HIS A 159 27.81 19.63 14.63
CA HIS A 159 27.46 18.48 15.47
C HIS A 159 26.47 17.54 14.77
N ALA A 160 25.45 18.08 14.08
CA ALA A 160 24.51 17.26 13.33
C ALA A 160 25.20 16.50 12.19
N LEU A 161 26.09 17.17 11.44
CA LEU A 161 26.88 16.54 10.38
C LEU A 161 27.76 15.42 10.95
N ASN A 162 28.43 15.67 12.09
CA ASN A 162 29.31 14.69 12.70
C ASN A 162 28.52 13.48 13.22
N ALA A 163 27.40 13.74 13.90
CA ALA A 163 26.54 12.72 14.47
C ALA A 163 25.90 11.79 13.43
N SER A 164 25.70 12.29 12.20
CA SER A 164 25.11 11.55 11.10
C SER A 164 26.13 10.95 10.12
N THR A 165 27.42 10.99 10.43
CA THR A 165 28.48 10.39 9.60
C THR A 165 28.25 8.88 9.42
N GLY A 166 28.40 8.41 8.18
CA GLY A 166 28.18 7.01 7.80
C GLY A 166 26.71 6.58 7.74
N LEU A 167 25.76 7.52 7.89
CA LEU A 167 24.33 7.24 7.77
C LEU A 167 23.76 7.81 6.48
N ARG A 168 22.60 7.27 6.11
CA ARG A 168 21.78 7.78 5.01
C ARG A 168 21.24 9.15 5.38
N ARG A 169 21.54 10.15 4.56
CA ARG A 169 21.21 11.53 4.84
C ARG A 169 20.93 12.35 3.59
N VAL A 170 20.11 13.38 3.74
CA VAL A 170 19.81 14.37 2.69
C VAL A 170 19.77 15.77 3.31
N VAL A 171 20.19 16.78 2.55
CA VAL A 171 20.01 18.18 2.93
C VAL A 171 18.78 18.73 2.23
N VAL A 172 17.92 19.43 2.97
CA VAL A 172 16.78 20.16 2.45
C VAL A 172 16.95 21.63 2.76
N SER A 173 17.09 22.43 1.69
CA SER A 173 17.13 23.88 1.74
C SER A 173 15.74 24.43 2.03
N TYR A 174 15.63 25.20 3.11
CA TYR A 174 14.41 25.92 3.46
C TYR A 174 14.08 26.99 2.42
N GLU A 175 15.09 27.62 1.83
CA GLU A 175 14.91 28.61 0.76
C GLU A 175 14.26 27.96 -0.47
N ASP A 176 14.81 26.83 -0.94
CA ASP A 176 14.23 26.09 -2.07
C ASP A 176 12.84 25.54 -1.75
N LEU A 177 12.61 25.11 -0.51
CA LEU A 177 11.29 24.63 -0.07
C LEU A 177 10.24 25.73 -0.15
N MET A 178 10.57 26.96 0.23
CA MET A 178 9.64 28.09 0.16
C MET A 178 9.43 28.58 -1.27
N GLU A 179 10.47 28.56 -2.11
CA GLU A 179 10.37 29.02 -3.50
C GLU A 179 9.68 28.01 -4.43
N ARG A 180 9.99 26.71 -4.27
CA ARG A 180 9.52 25.63 -5.15
C ARG A 180 9.05 24.42 -4.35
N PRO A 181 8.03 24.55 -3.47
CA PRO A 181 7.64 23.47 -2.58
C PRO A 181 7.34 22.14 -3.27
N PRO A 182 6.54 22.08 -4.36
CA PRO A 182 6.24 20.81 -5.01
C PRO A 182 7.46 20.08 -5.56
N VAL A 183 8.50 20.81 -5.99
CA VAL A 183 9.73 20.23 -6.53
C VAL A 183 10.56 19.60 -5.39
N VAL A 184 10.77 20.35 -4.31
CA VAL A 184 11.55 19.89 -3.16
C VAL A 184 10.84 18.71 -2.46
N VAL A 185 9.52 18.78 -2.30
CA VAL A 185 8.72 17.72 -1.69
C VAL A 185 8.78 16.43 -2.52
N ARG A 186 8.68 16.51 -3.85
CA ARG A 186 8.84 15.33 -4.72
C ARG A 186 10.24 14.74 -4.62
N ARG A 187 11.30 15.57 -4.65
CA ARG A 187 12.68 15.10 -4.49
C ARG A 187 12.88 14.40 -3.15
N LEU A 188 12.42 15.00 -2.05
CA LEU A 188 12.51 14.41 -0.72
C LEU A 188 11.75 13.07 -0.66
N HIS A 189 10.54 13.01 -1.21
CA HIS A 189 9.75 11.78 -1.29
C HIS A 189 10.50 10.68 -2.05
N SER A 190 11.01 10.96 -3.25
CA SER A 190 11.79 9.99 -4.04
C SER A 190 12.97 9.43 -3.24
N VAL A 191 13.77 10.30 -2.61
CA VAL A 191 14.91 9.88 -1.77
C VAL A 191 14.44 9.01 -0.59
N LEU A 192 13.33 9.36 0.07
CA LEU A 192 12.84 8.57 1.20
C LEU A 192 12.34 7.19 0.75
N VAL A 193 11.62 7.10 -0.38
CA VAL A 193 11.10 5.83 -0.93
C VAL A 193 12.23 4.92 -1.38
N GLU A 194 13.23 5.43 -2.10
CA GLU A 194 14.44 4.69 -2.48
C GLU A 194 15.18 4.11 -1.28
N GLN A 195 15.00 4.71 -0.11
CA GLN A 195 15.64 4.32 1.15
C GLN A 195 14.70 3.52 2.07
N GLY A 196 13.63 2.93 1.53
CA GLY A 196 12.73 2.03 2.26
C GLY A 196 11.60 2.74 3.01
N GLY A 197 11.29 3.98 2.65
CA GLY A 197 10.11 4.73 3.10
C GLY A 197 8.83 4.34 2.37
N TYR A 198 8.57 3.03 2.19
CA TYR A 198 7.37 2.54 1.52
C TYR A 198 6.10 3.00 2.26
N GLY A 199 5.05 3.33 1.51
CA GLY A 199 3.78 3.84 2.05
C GLY A 199 3.74 5.36 2.26
N LEU A 200 4.88 6.07 2.13
CA LEU A 200 4.86 7.53 2.07
C LEU A 200 4.19 8.00 0.77
N ARG A 201 3.32 9.00 0.86
CA ARG A 201 2.67 9.66 -0.29
C ARG A 201 3.28 11.01 -0.59
N VAL A 202 3.06 11.52 -1.80
CA VAL A 202 3.35 12.91 -2.15
C VAL A 202 2.13 13.77 -1.78
N PRO A 203 2.26 14.78 -0.90
CA PRO A 203 1.20 15.74 -0.62
C PRO A 203 0.79 16.54 -1.86
N SER A 204 -0.50 16.89 -1.97
CA SER A 204 -0.99 17.73 -3.06
C SER A 204 -0.49 19.17 -2.94
N ALA A 205 -0.53 19.92 -4.04
CA ALA A 205 -0.17 21.34 -4.01
C ALA A 205 -1.04 22.14 -3.03
N ASP A 206 -2.33 21.81 -2.94
CA ASP A 206 -3.27 22.48 -2.03
C ASP A 206 -2.93 22.21 -0.56
N GLU A 207 -2.60 20.96 -0.20
CA GLU A 207 -2.17 20.60 1.16
C GLU A 207 -0.89 21.34 1.56
N LEU A 208 0.04 21.53 0.61
CA LEU A 208 1.28 22.28 0.83
C LEU A 208 0.97 23.78 1.00
N ASN A 209 0.16 24.36 0.12
CA ASN A 209 -0.18 25.79 0.13
C ASN A 209 -0.97 26.21 1.37
N GLN A 210 -1.82 25.33 1.92
CA GLN A 210 -2.55 25.59 3.16
C GLN A 210 -1.60 25.77 4.38
N PHE A 211 -0.43 25.14 4.33
CA PHE A 211 0.51 25.14 5.44
C PHE A 211 1.67 26.11 5.24
N LEU A 212 2.32 26.07 4.08
CA LEU A 212 3.48 26.89 3.71
C LEU A 212 3.01 28.29 3.35
N ASP A 213 2.81 29.11 4.38
CA ASP A 213 2.47 30.52 4.22
C ASP A 213 3.76 31.34 4.02
N ASP A 214 3.87 31.99 2.86
CA ASP A 214 5.01 32.85 2.54
C ASP A 214 5.13 34.06 3.48
N ALA A 215 4.03 34.50 4.09
CA ALA A 215 4.04 35.55 5.11
C ALA A 215 4.77 35.12 6.40
N LEU A 216 5.02 33.83 6.59
CA LEU A 216 5.86 33.31 7.67
C LEU A 216 7.36 33.35 7.32
N TYR A 217 7.72 33.58 6.06
CA TYR A 217 9.11 33.73 5.61
C TYR A 217 9.63 35.18 5.73
N ARG A 218 9.64 35.70 6.96
CA ARG A 218 9.83 37.13 7.27
C ARG A 218 11.26 37.68 7.19
N HIS A 219 12.26 36.82 7.06
CA HIS A 219 13.67 37.21 7.23
C HIS A 219 14.53 36.87 6.02
N ARG A 220 14.06 37.10 4.79
CA ARG A 220 14.84 36.80 3.58
C ARG A 220 16.18 37.56 3.58
N LYS A 221 17.29 36.84 3.53
CA LYS A 221 18.65 37.39 3.46
C LYS A 221 19.41 36.77 2.30
N THR A 222 20.19 37.62 1.63
CA THR A 222 21.02 37.17 0.52
C THR A 222 22.34 36.58 1.02
N LYS A 223 22.96 35.77 0.17
CA LYS A 223 24.37 35.35 0.28
C LYS A 223 25.32 36.53 0.56
N ARG A 224 25.11 37.65 -0.14
CA ARG A 224 25.90 38.88 0.04
C ARG A 224 25.78 39.45 1.46
N SER A 225 24.57 39.47 2.03
CA SER A 225 24.33 39.95 3.39
C SER A 225 24.95 39.04 4.45
N LEU A 226 24.97 37.72 4.22
CA LEU A 226 25.64 36.78 5.13
C LEU A 226 27.16 37.00 5.11
N ARG A 227 27.77 37.12 3.92
CA ARG A 227 29.21 37.29 3.75
C ARG A 227 29.78 38.52 4.46
N SER A 228 28.97 39.56 4.69
CA SER A 228 29.43 40.76 5.41
C SER A 228 29.44 40.62 6.93
N VAL A 229 28.87 39.56 7.50
CA VAL A 229 28.74 39.39 8.96
C VAL A 229 29.24 38.03 9.47
N ALA A 230 29.19 36.98 8.64
CA ALA A 230 29.67 35.65 8.97
C ALA A 230 31.20 35.59 8.99
N THR A 231 31.74 34.69 9.81
CA THR A 231 33.17 34.34 9.72
C THR A 231 33.44 33.54 8.43
N THR A 232 34.70 33.47 8.01
CA THR A 232 35.11 32.62 6.88
C THR A 232 34.65 31.16 7.05
N HIS A 233 34.77 30.62 8.27
CA HIS A 233 34.35 29.26 8.59
C HIS A 233 32.83 29.06 8.43
N GLN A 234 32.03 30.01 8.94
CA GLN A 234 30.57 29.96 8.82
C GLN A 234 30.10 30.06 7.37
N TRP A 235 30.75 30.95 6.61
CA TRP A 235 30.47 31.10 5.18
C TRP A 235 30.80 29.82 4.41
N GLN A 236 31.99 29.25 4.62
CA GLN A 236 32.42 28.00 3.97
C GLN A 236 31.50 26.83 4.32
N LEU A 237 31.09 26.70 5.59
CA LEU A 237 30.14 25.67 6.01
C LEU A 237 28.78 25.85 5.31
N TYR A 238 28.28 27.07 5.21
CA TYR A 238 27.01 27.35 4.53
C TYR A 238 27.08 27.02 3.04
N GLU A 239 28.15 27.43 2.35
CA GLU A 239 28.34 27.12 0.93
C GLU A 239 28.44 25.61 0.68
N ALA A 240 29.19 24.89 1.52
CA ALA A 240 29.34 23.44 1.40
C ALA A 240 28.01 22.69 1.61
N LEU A 241 27.17 23.15 2.54
CA LEU A 241 25.84 22.56 2.78
C LEU A 241 24.85 22.89 1.66
N LEU A 242 24.99 24.04 0.99
CA LEU A 242 24.10 24.46 -0.08
C LEU A 242 24.38 23.72 -1.40
N GLY A 243 25.64 23.38 -1.67
CA GLY A 243 26.08 22.78 -2.93
C GLY A 243 25.83 21.27 -3.07
N ASP A 244 24.98 20.66 -2.25
CA ASP A 244 24.72 19.20 -2.23
C ASP A 244 26.02 18.36 -2.18
N SER A 245 27.04 18.89 -1.49
CA SER A 245 28.44 18.52 -1.69
C SER A 245 28.88 17.29 -0.87
N ASP A 246 30.10 16.80 -1.18
CA ASP A 246 30.88 15.79 -0.44
C ASP A 246 31.00 16.04 1.07
N ILE A 247 30.54 17.18 1.60
CA ILE A 247 30.43 17.42 3.04
C ILE A 247 29.54 16.39 3.75
N LEU A 248 28.59 15.78 3.01
CA LEU A 248 27.81 14.64 3.50
C LEU A 248 28.55 13.30 3.38
N GLN A 249 29.77 13.26 2.83
CA GLN A 249 30.61 12.05 2.71
C GLN A 249 31.94 12.19 3.47
N THR A 250 32.31 13.40 3.86
CA THR A 250 33.54 13.72 4.57
C THR A 250 33.29 13.97 6.06
N SER A 251 34.34 13.89 6.87
CA SER A 251 34.26 14.27 8.28
C SER A 251 34.17 15.79 8.39
N PRO A 252 33.15 16.35 9.07
CA PRO A 252 33.03 17.81 9.22
C PRO A 252 34.15 18.35 10.11
N PRO A 253 34.54 19.62 9.94
CA PRO A 253 35.51 20.25 10.82
C PRO A 253 34.94 20.43 12.24
N ALA A 254 35.84 20.57 13.22
CA ALA A 254 35.44 20.97 14.57
C ALA A 254 34.87 22.41 14.58
N PRO A 255 33.99 22.76 15.54
CA PRO A 255 33.53 24.13 15.72
C PRO A 255 34.68 25.14 15.81
N SER A 256 34.52 26.30 15.18
CA SER A 256 35.57 27.32 15.21
C SER A 256 35.77 27.86 16.62
N ARG A 257 37.03 28.12 16.98
CA ARG A 257 37.38 28.75 18.27
C ARG A 257 36.63 30.07 18.49
N ALA A 258 36.44 30.85 17.42
CA ALA A 258 35.71 32.10 17.47
C ALA A 258 34.22 31.90 17.86
N ALA A 259 33.55 30.89 17.31
CA ALA A 259 32.17 30.57 17.68
C ALA A 259 32.07 30.15 19.16
N LEU A 260 32.96 29.26 19.61
CA LEU A 260 33.02 28.82 21.01
C LEU A 260 33.26 30.00 21.98
N GLU A 261 34.19 30.90 21.66
CA GLU A 261 34.44 32.09 22.49
C GLU A 261 33.24 33.04 22.55
N ILE A 262 32.50 33.20 21.45
CA ILE A 262 31.27 34.01 21.42
C ILE A 262 30.21 33.38 22.33
N LEU A 263 30.01 32.05 22.25
CA LEU A 263 29.02 31.38 23.09
C LEU A 263 29.40 31.42 24.56
N ARG A 264 30.65 31.13 24.94
CA ARG A 264 31.09 31.23 26.34
C ARG A 264 30.87 32.63 26.94
N ARG A 265 31.03 33.69 26.15
CA ARG A 265 30.72 35.06 26.60
C ARG A 265 29.21 35.27 26.80
N TYR A 266 28.39 34.73 25.89
CA TYR A 266 26.94 34.77 26.01
C TYR A 266 26.45 33.98 27.23
N GLU A 267 26.95 32.77 27.43
CA GLU A 267 26.55 31.87 28.52
C GLU A 267 26.80 32.47 29.91
N LYS A 268 27.85 33.28 30.07
CA LYS A 268 28.09 34.05 31.32
C LYS A 268 26.99 35.05 31.66
N THR A 269 26.17 35.44 30.67
CA THR A 269 25.03 36.36 30.86
C THR A 269 23.72 35.62 31.15
N VAL A 270 23.74 34.29 31.13
CA VAL A 270 22.56 33.45 31.28
C VAL A 270 22.65 32.66 32.59
N ASP A 271 21.63 32.76 33.44
CA ASP A 271 21.49 31.87 34.59
C ASP A 271 20.86 30.54 34.14
N VAL A 272 21.72 29.59 33.74
CA VAL A 272 21.29 28.25 33.34
C VAL A 272 20.69 27.48 34.52
N GLY A 273 21.19 27.69 35.75
CA GLY A 273 20.69 27.01 36.94
C GLY A 273 19.23 27.34 37.21
N ASP A 274 18.88 28.62 37.13
CA ASP A 274 17.52 29.13 37.28
C ASP A 274 16.58 28.65 36.14
N ARG A 275 17.08 28.59 34.90
CA ARG A 275 16.32 27.98 33.78
C ARG A 275 16.02 26.49 34.03
N ILE A 276 17.01 25.72 34.47
CA ILE A 276 16.85 24.30 34.82
C ILE A 276 15.83 24.14 35.95
N ALA A 277 15.94 24.95 37.01
CA ALA A 277 15.02 24.92 38.14
C ALA A 277 13.57 25.19 37.70
N ARG A 278 13.34 26.23 36.89
CA ARG A 278 12.02 26.52 36.32
C ARG A 278 11.49 25.39 35.45
N SER A 279 12.32 24.82 34.57
CA SER A 279 11.92 23.70 33.70
C SER A 279 11.47 22.49 34.53
N ARG A 280 12.23 22.13 35.57
CA ARG A 280 11.87 21.06 36.51
C ARG A 280 10.58 21.34 37.27
N GLN A 281 10.37 22.57 37.75
CA GLN A 281 9.12 22.95 38.42
C GLN A 281 7.91 22.83 37.48
N VAL A 282 8.03 23.28 36.22
CA VAL A 282 6.98 23.13 35.21
C VAL A 282 6.69 21.65 34.94
N ARG A 283 7.71 20.78 34.85
CA ARG A 283 7.54 19.33 34.70
C ARG A 283 6.82 18.71 35.91
N GLN A 284 7.20 19.07 37.13
CA GLN A 284 6.59 18.54 38.35
C GLN A 284 5.11 18.95 38.48
N ARG A 285 4.76 20.20 38.14
CA ARG A 285 3.38 20.69 38.19
C ARG A 285 2.45 20.02 37.19
N ARG A 286 2.98 19.46 36.09
CA ARG A 286 2.21 18.69 35.12
C ARG A 286 1.75 17.34 35.66
N GLY A 287 2.24 16.89 36.82
CA GLY A 287 1.90 15.58 37.39
C GLY A 287 2.23 14.39 36.46
N PRO A 288 1.92 13.15 36.86
CA PRO A 288 2.00 11.98 35.97
C PRO A 288 0.84 11.95 34.95
N GLU A 289 0.45 13.09 34.38
CA GLU A 289 -0.62 13.21 33.38
C GLU A 289 -0.39 12.36 32.12
N GLY A 290 0.87 11.94 31.88
CA GLY A 290 1.19 10.94 30.88
C GLY A 290 0.47 9.62 31.13
N GLY A 291 0.53 9.07 32.35
CA GLY A 291 0.00 7.73 32.63
C GLY A 291 -1.52 7.62 32.53
N ALA A 292 -2.27 8.55 33.13
CA ALA A 292 -3.74 8.50 33.13
C ALA A 292 -4.34 8.81 31.75
N THR A 293 -3.73 9.73 31.00
CA THR A 293 -4.17 10.07 29.64
C THR A 293 -3.76 8.99 28.64
N GLN A 294 -2.57 8.39 28.81
CA GLN A 294 -2.11 7.25 28.01
C GLN A 294 -2.90 5.98 28.31
N LEU A 295 -3.33 5.75 29.56
CA LEU A 295 -4.29 4.70 29.91
C LEU A 295 -5.67 4.94 29.28
N LYS A 296 -6.17 6.19 29.30
CA LYS A 296 -7.41 6.56 28.60
C LYS A 296 -7.30 6.34 27.09
N LEU A 297 -6.16 6.70 26.49
CA LEU A 297 -5.91 6.51 25.07
C LEU A 297 -5.81 5.02 24.73
N ARG A 298 -5.09 4.23 25.54
CA ARG A 298 -4.98 2.77 25.39
C ARG A 298 -6.35 2.10 25.51
N ASN A 299 -7.22 2.59 26.40
CA ASN A 299 -8.59 2.10 26.54
C ASN A 299 -9.44 2.45 25.30
N LEU A 300 -9.33 3.67 24.77
CA LEU A 300 -10.01 4.07 23.54
C LEU A 300 -9.51 3.27 22.32
N GLU A 301 -8.20 3.02 22.22
CA GLU A 301 -7.60 2.17 21.19
C GLU A 301 -8.09 0.72 21.32
N LEU A 302 -8.18 0.18 22.54
CA LEU A 302 -8.75 -1.14 22.81
C LEU A 302 -10.23 -1.23 22.44
N GLU A 303 -11.02 -0.19 22.73
CA GLU A 303 -12.44 -0.13 22.33
C GLU A 303 -12.59 -0.06 20.81
N HIS A 304 -11.75 0.73 20.13
CA HIS A 304 -11.74 0.80 18.67
C HIS A 304 -11.32 -0.54 18.04
N ALA A 305 -10.26 -1.16 18.56
CA ALA A 305 -9.82 -2.49 18.13
C ALA A 305 -10.92 -3.55 18.34
N ARG A 306 -11.63 -3.51 19.47
CA ARG A 306 -12.80 -4.38 19.73
C ARG A 306 -13.92 -4.14 18.74
N SER A 307 -14.20 -2.89 18.38
CA SER A 307 -15.21 -2.54 17.36
C SER A 307 -14.82 -3.08 15.98
N LEU A 308 -13.56 -2.92 15.57
CA LEU A 308 -13.04 -3.48 14.32
C LEU A 308 -13.08 -5.01 14.31
N LEU A 309 -12.69 -5.66 15.42
CA LEU A 309 -12.77 -7.12 15.55
C LEU A 309 -14.21 -7.62 15.44
N LYS A 310 -15.16 -6.91 16.06
CA LYS A 310 -16.59 -7.23 15.96
C LYS A 310 -17.10 -7.10 14.52
N ALA A 311 -16.73 -6.02 13.82
CA ALA A 311 -17.09 -5.84 12.41
C ALA A 311 -16.46 -6.92 11.50
N ALA A 312 -15.21 -7.29 11.76
CA ALA A 312 -14.53 -8.37 11.03
C ALA A 312 -15.20 -9.74 11.30
N SER A 313 -15.57 -10.02 12.55
CA SER A 313 -16.31 -11.25 12.92
C SER A 313 -17.65 -11.32 12.21
N GLN A 314 -18.40 -10.21 12.14
CA GLN A 314 -19.67 -10.16 11.42
C GLN A 314 -19.50 -10.43 9.92
N ARG A 315 -18.46 -9.87 9.29
CA ARG A 315 -18.14 -10.16 7.88
C ARG A 315 -17.76 -11.63 7.66
N LEU A 316 -17.04 -12.23 8.60
CA LEU A 316 -16.68 -13.65 8.54
C LEU A 316 -17.94 -14.52 8.64
N ASP A 317 -18.83 -14.24 9.58
CA ASP A 317 -20.11 -14.96 9.73
C ASP A 317 -20.96 -14.88 8.45
N GLU A 318 -20.99 -13.71 7.80
CA GLU A 318 -21.71 -13.50 6.55
C GLU A 318 -21.08 -14.30 5.39
N ALA A 319 -19.76 -14.24 5.24
CA ALA A 319 -19.03 -15.02 4.24
C ALA A 319 -19.20 -16.54 4.45
N GLU A 320 -19.24 -17.00 5.70
CA GLU A 320 -19.52 -18.41 6.02
C GLU A 320 -20.95 -18.85 5.67
N ARG A 321 -21.93 -17.94 5.81
CA ARG A 321 -23.31 -18.21 5.38
C ARG A 321 -23.40 -18.30 3.87
N GLU A 322 -22.79 -17.36 3.16
CA GLU A 322 -22.74 -17.35 1.70
C GLU A 322 -22.04 -18.62 1.17
N THR A 323 -20.92 -19.01 1.77
CA THR A 323 -20.21 -20.25 1.43
C THR A 323 -21.09 -21.48 1.63
N ARG A 324 -21.88 -21.53 2.72
CA ARG A 324 -22.84 -22.63 2.96
C ARG A 324 -23.95 -22.67 1.91
N GLN A 325 -24.49 -21.52 1.52
CA GLN A 325 -25.51 -21.43 0.46
C GLN A 325 -24.97 -21.88 -0.88
N LEU A 326 -23.77 -21.43 -1.26
CA LEU A 326 -23.11 -21.83 -2.51
C LEU A 326 -22.85 -23.34 -2.56
N ARG A 327 -22.38 -23.95 -1.45
CA ARG A 327 -22.20 -25.41 -1.37
C ARG A 327 -23.52 -26.17 -1.53
N GLN A 328 -24.60 -25.68 -0.93
CA GLN A 328 -25.92 -26.30 -1.09
C GLN A 328 -26.41 -26.22 -2.54
N ALA A 329 -26.27 -25.05 -3.18
CA ALA A 329 -26.59 -24.87 -4.59
C ALA A 329 -25.74 -25.76 -5.52
N GLU A 330 -24.45 -25.95 -5.21
CA GLU A 330 -23.56 -26.86 -5.93
C GLU A 330 -24.06 -28.31 -5.84
N ILE A 331 -24.44 -28.78 -4.65
CA ILE A 331 -25.00 -30.13 -4.44
C ILE A 331 -26.28 -30.33 -5.26
N GLU A 332 -27.19 -29.36 -5.23
CA GLU A 332 -28.46 -29.41 -5.98
C GLU A 332 -28.23 -29.40 -7.49
N THR A 333 -27.29 -28.59 -7.96
CA THR A 333 -26.89 -28.52 -9.38
C THR A 333 -26.30 -29.86 -9.81
N ARG A 334 -25.40 -30.44 -9.01
CA ARG A 334 -24.77 -31.74 -9.30
C ARG A 334 -25.78 -32.89 -9.33
N ALA A 335 -26.75 -32.91 -8.42
CA ALA A 335 -27.84 -33.88 -8.44
C ALA A 335 -28.74 -33.73 -9.69
N THR A 336 -28.93 -32.50 -10.16
CA THR A 336 -29.71 -32.22 -11.38
C THR A 336 -28.96 -32.66 -12.63
N ILE A 337 -27.65 -32.39 -12.71
CA ILE A 337 -26.78 -32.88 -13.79
C ILE A 337 -26.84 -34.41 -13.85
N ALA A 338 -26.63 -35.11 -12.74
CA ALA A 338 -26.67 -36.58 -12.70
C ALA A 338 -28.01 -37.15 -13.18
N ARG A 339 -29.15 -36.53 -12.80
CA ARG A 339 -30.47 -36.93 -13.31
C ARG A 339 -30.62 -36.69 -14.81
N SER A 340 -30.06 -35.60 -15.32
CA SER A 340 -30.10 -35.29 -16.75
C SER A 340 -29.21 -36.23 -17.58
N GLU A 341 -28.06 -36.62 -17.04
CA GLU A 341 -27.15 -37.60 -17.65
C GLU A 341 -27.81 -38.98 -17.73
N GLN A 342 -28.40 -39.46 -16.63
CA GLN A 342 -29.12 -40.74 -16.63
C GLN A 342 -30.26 -40.75 -17.66
N LYS A 343 -31.05 -39.66 -17.72
CA LYS A 343 -32.13 -39.54 -18.71
C LYS A 343 -31.60 -39.54 -20.14
N ALA A 344 -30.44 -38.92 -20.39
CA ALA A 344 -29.81 -38.93 -21.70
C ALA A 344 -29.34 -40.35 -22.07
N GLU A 345 -28.74 -41.10 -21.14
CA GLU A 345 -28.35 -42.50 -21.34
C GLU A 345 -29.56 -43.39 -21.67
N ASP A 346 -30.67 -43.24 -20.92
CA ASP A 346 -31.90 -43.99 -21.15
C ASP A 346 -32.48 -43.71 -22.55
N LEU A 347 -32.50 -42.44 -22.97
CA LEU A 347 -32.96 -42.03 -24.30
C LEU A 347 -32.06 -42.57 -25.42
N VAL A 348 -30.73 -42.61 -25.21
CA VAL A 348 -29.80 -43.22 -26.17
C VAL A 348 -30.07 -44.72 -26.31
N ALA A 349 -30.29 -45.42 -25.20
CA ALA A 349 -30.63 -46.84 -25.21
C ALA A 349 -31.98 -47.12 -25.91
N GLU A 350 -32.97 -46.26 -25.72
CA GLU A 350 -34.27 -46.36 -26.41
C GLU A 350 -34.13 -46.11 -27.92
N LEU A 351 -33.35 -45.09 -28.31
CA LEU A 351 -33.04 -44.82 -29.72
C LEU A 351 -32.33 -46.01 -30.40
N ASP A 352 -31.40 -46.66 -29.72
CA ASP A 352 -30.71 -47.84 -30.27
C ASP A 352 -31.64 -49.05 -30.44
N ARG A 353 -32.59 -49.25 -29.51
CA ARG A 353 -33.64 -50.27 -29.67
C ARG A 353 -34.55 -49.95 -30.85
N ALA A 354 -35.00 -48.70 -30.97
CA ALA A 354 -35.85 -48.27 -32.08
C ALA A 354 -35.13 -48.43 -33.43
N ARG A 355 -33.83 -48.11 -33.50
CA ARG A 355 -32.99 -48.34 -34.69
C ARG A 355 -32.92 -49.82 -35.07
N LYS A 356 -32.69 -50.72 -34.11
CA LYS A 356 -32.68 -52.18 -34.36
C LYS A 356 -34.01 -52.69 -34.90
N ILE A 357 -35.13 -52.22 -34.34
CA ILE A 357 -36.47 -52.56 -34.82
C ILE A 357 -36.67 -52.03 -36.25
N ALA A 358 -36.30 -50.78 -36.51
CA ALA A 358 -36.42 -50.19 -37.84
C ALA A 358 -35.59 -50.94 -38.90
N THR A 359 -34.37 -51.38 -38.56
CA THR A 359 -33.56 -52.23 -39.46
C THR A 359 -34.22 -53.59 -39.71
N GLY A 360 -34.75 -54.26 -38.68
CA GLY A 360 -35.45 -55.54 -38.86
C GLY A 360 -36.70 -55.41 -39.73
N LEU A 361 -37.51 -54.37 -39.51
CA LEU A 361 -38.68 -54.08 -40.36
C LEU A 361 -38.28 -53.75 -41.80
N ALA A 362 -37.12 -53.13 -42.02
CA ALA A 362 -36.62 -52.87 -43.37
C ALA A 362 -36.25 -54.17 -44.11
N GLU A 363 -35.61 -55.13 -43.42
CA GLU A 363 -35.29 -56.46 -43.95
C GLU A 363 -36.57 -57.28 -44.23
N GLU A 364 -37.53 -57.27 -43.31
CA GLU A 364 -38.82 -57.95 -43.49
C GLU A 364 -39.62 -57.34 -44.66
N ARG A 365 -39.60 -56.00 -44.80
CA ARG A 365 -40.21 -55.32 -45.94
C ARG A 365 -39.48 -55.60 -47.27
N SER A 366 -38.20 -55.96 -47.23
CA SER A 366 -37.47 -56.39 -48.44
C SER A 366 -37.89 -57.80 -48.84
N THR A 367 -37.89 -58.74 -47.90
CA THR A 367 -38.33 -60.12 -48.15
C THR A 367 -39.77 -60.19 -48.60
N LEU A 368 -40.69 -59.43 -48.00
CA LEU A 368 -42.07 -59.34 -48.49
C LEU A 368 -42.18 -58.79 -49.92
N ARG A 369 -41.30 -57.86 -50.32
CA ARG A 369 -41.27 -57.39 -51.72
C ARG A 369 -40.82 -58.49 -52.67
N ASP A 370 -39.82 -59.27 -52.29
CA ASP A 370 -39.32 -60.39 -53.09
C ASP A 370 -40.40 -61.46 -53.24
N VAL A 371 -41.07 -61.86 -52.14
CA VAL A 371 -42.19 -62.81 -52.17
C VAL A 371 -43.34 -62.30 -53.03
N ASN A 372 -43.68 -61.01 -52.93
CA ASN A 372 -44.76 -60.44 -53.73
C ASN A 372 -44.42 -60.43 -55.23
N ALA A 373 -43.16 -60.19 -55.59
CA ALA A 373 -42.68 -60.29 -56.98
C ALA A 373 -42.76 -61.74 -57.51
N ASP A 374 -42.41 -62.73 -56.69
CA ASP A 374 -42.56 -64.15 -57.05
C ASP A 374 -44.04 -64.53 -57.24
N LEU A 375 -44.93 -64.09 -56.35
CA LEU A 375 -46.38 -64.32 -56.48
C LEU A 375 -46.97 -63.67 -57.74
N GLU A 376 -46.52 -62.47 -58.11
CA GLU A 376 -46.93 -61.84 -59.37
C GLU A 376 -46.47 -62.65 -60.59
N LYS A 377 -45.27 -63.22 -60.54
CA LYS A 377 -44.76 -64.11 -61.59
C LYS A 377 -45.56 -65.42 -61.68
N ASP A 378 -45.84 -66.05 -60.55
CA ASP A 378 -46.66 -67.27 -60.49
C ASP A 378 -48.09 -67.02 -60.99
N ARG A 379 -48.67 -65.86 -60.64
CA ARG A 379 -49.97 -65.44 -61.14
C ARG A 379 -49.98 -65.27 -62.67
N ALA A 380 -48.94 -64.66 -63.23
CA ALA A 380 -48.81 -64.52 -64.69
C ALA A 380 -48.73 -65.88 -65.39
N LEU A 381 -47.96 -66.83 -64.84
CA LEU A 381 -47.88 -68.21 -65.35
C LEU A 381 -49.23 -68.94 -65.27
N LEU A 382 -49.99 -68.74 -64.18
CA LEU A 382 -51.34 -69.29 -64.02
C LEU A 382 -52.33 -68.69 -65.01
N GLU A 383 -52.26 -67.38 -65.27
CA GLU A 383 -53.10 -66.71 -66.27
C GLU A 383 -52.79 -67.23 -67.68
N GLU A 384 -51.51 -67.44 -68.02
CA GLU A 384 -51.08 -68.07 -69.28
C GLU A 384 -51.55 -69.52 -69.39
N ALA A 385 -51.38 -70.33 -68.34
CA ALA A 385 -51.84 -71.71 -68.32
C ALA A 385 -53.37 -71.82 -68.46
N ASN A 386 -54.13 -70.94 -67.81
CA ASN A 386 -55.58 -70.87 -67.96
C ASN A 386 -56.00 -70.43 -69.37
N ALA A 387 -55.27 -69.51 -70.00
CA ALA A 387 -55.51 -69.12 -71.39
C ALA A 387 -55.32 -70.32 -72.34
N ASN A 388 -54.20 -71.05 -72.19
CA ASN A 388 -53.92 -72.26 -72.96
C ASN A 388 -55.00 -73.34 -72.74
N LEU A 389 -55.41 -73.57 -71.48
CA LEU A 389 -56.46 -74.53 -71.17
C LEU A 389 -57.81 -74.13 -71.80
N ASN A 390 -58.16 -72.84 -71.79
CA ASN A 390 -59.37 -72.35 -72.43
C ASN A 390 -59.33 -72.54 -73.95
N GLU A 391 -58.18 -72.37 -74.57
CA GLU A 391 -57.95 -72.65 -76.00
C GLU A 391 -58.11 -74.14 -76.32
N ASP A 392 -57.51 -75.03 -75.51
CA ASP A 392 -57.68 -76.48 -75.63
C ASP A 392 -59.15 -76.90 -75.47
N VAL A 393 -59.85 -76.35 -74.47
CA VAL A 393 -61.29 -76.60 -74.27
C VAL A 393 -62.11 -76.13 -75.47
N ALA A 394 -61.78 -74.97 -76.05
CA ALA A 394 -62.45 -74.48 -77.27
C ALA A 394 -62.20 -75.41 -78.47
N LYS A 395 -60.98 -75.92 -78.61
CA LYS A 395 -60.61 -76.88 -79.66
C LYS A 395 -61.36 -78.20 -79.51
N VAL A 396 -61.43 -78.76 -78.31
CA VAL A 396 -62.22 -79.97 -78.02
C VAL A 396 -63.71 -79.75 -78.27
N ARG A 397 -64.26 -78.57 -77.92
CA ARG A 397 -65.66 -78.22 -78.26
C ARG A 397 -65.88 -78.16 -79.77
N LEU A 398 -64.93 -77.63 -80.53
CA LEU A 398 -64.99 -77.59 -81.99
C LEU A 398 -64.93 -79.00 -82.58
N GLU A 399 -63.99 -79.84 -82.14
CA GLU A 399 -63.89 -81.25 -82.55
C GLU A 399 -65.18 -82.02 -82.23
N ARG A 400 -65.75 -81.80 -81.05
CA ARG A 400 -67.05 -82.38 -80.68
C ARG A 400 -68.17 -81.89 -81.61
N SER A 401 -68.21 -80.60 -81.93
CA SER A 401 -69.20 -80.02 -82.86
C SER A 401 -69.08 -80.64 -84.26
N VAL A 402 -67.85 -80.79 -84.77
CA VAL A 402 -67.58 -81.46 -86.06
C VAL A 402 -68.01 -82.92 -86.02
N LEU A 403 -67.73 -83.65 -84.93
CA LEU A 403 -68.19 -85.02 -84.75
C LEU A 403 -69.71 -85.12 -84.66
N GLU A 404 -70.39 -84.19 -84.00
CA GLU A 404 -71.86 -84.15 -83.95
C GLU A 404 -72.46 -83.80 -85.32
N GLN A 405 -71.84 -82.91 -86.11
CA GLN A 405 -72.25 -82.66 -87.49
C GLN A 405 -72.02 -83.88 -88.39
N ALA A 406 -70.86 -84.55 -88.27
CA ALA A 406 -70.58 -85.78 -89.01
C ALA A 406 -71.58 -86.88 -88.64
N LYS A 407 -71.92 -87.01 -87.35
CA LYS A 407 -72.96 -87.92 -86.86
C LYS A 407 -74.33 -87.57 -87.46
N ALA A 408 -74.73 -86.30 -87.45
CA ALA A 408 -75.99 -85.84 -88.04
C ALA A 408 -76.06 -86.07 -89.57
N GLN A 409 -74.94 -85.90 -90.28
CA GLN A 409 -74.85 -86.24 -91.72
C GLN A 409 -74.96 -87.75 -91.97
N LEU A 410 -74.39 -88.58 -91.10
CA LEU A 410 -74.51 -90.04 -91.16
C LEU A 410 -75.94 -90.50 -90.89
N GLU A 411 -76.62 -89.88 -89.91
CA GLU A 411 -78.03 -90.12 -89.60
C GLU A 411 -78.95 -89.66 -90.76
N ALA A 412 -78.65 -88.52 -91.41
CA ALA A 412 -79.37 -88.06 -92.60
C ALA A 412 -79.17 -88.98 -93.81
N ALA A 413 -77.95 -89.48 -94.05
CA ALA A 413 -77.66 -90.43 -95.12
C ALA A 413 -78.31 -91.81 -94.90
N GLN A 414 -78.62 -92.18 -93.65
CA GLN A 414 -79.39 -93.38 -93.33
C GLN A 414 -80.90 -93.20 -93.53
N ILE A 415 -81.40 -91.97 -93.53
CA ILE A 415 -82.82 -91.65 -93.78
C ILE A 415 -83.10 -91.60 -95.29
N ASP A 416 -82.17 -91.12 -96.13
CA ASP A 416 -82.31 -91.13 -97.60
C ASP A 416 -82.09 -92.51 -98.27
N ALA A 417 -81.71 -93.54 -97.48
CA ALA A 417 -81.51 -94.92 -97.95
C ALA A 417 -82.67 -95.89 -97.58
N ARG A 418 -83.79 -95.36 -97.11
CA ARG A 418 -85.05 -96.09 -96.85
C ARG A 418 -86.20 -95.41 -97.58
#